data_AF-A0AAQ3M2R4-F1
#
_entry.id   AF-A0AAQ3M2R4-F1
#
_cell.length_a   1.000
_cell.length_b   1.000
_cell.length_c   1.000
_cell.angle_alpha   90.00
_cell.angle_beta   90.00
_cell.angle_gamma   90.00
#
_symmetry.space_group_name_H-M   'P 1'
#
loop_
_entity.id
_entity.type
_entity.pdbx_description
1 polymer ?
#
loop_
_entity_poly.entity_id
_entity_poly.type
_entity_poly.pdbx_seq_one_letter_code
_entity_poly.pdbx_strand_id
1 'polypeptide(L)'
;MSQGEVSSVSSTVPSTPLEDDWMSVRDPSKRRKIQNRIAQRRFREKVRQQREEAERVAENERMASGAYKPPDPEDIDDSNESGLPWGSLNIRHVIETGRSKEQNSRDTSVYAAASKAGGSSRVPGLHLIAEYARGSPSWLAWRSRLNQTLQSQE
;
A
#
# COMPACT_ATOMS: atom_id res chain seq x y z
N MET A 1 8.55 2.61 -58.59
CA MET A 1 9.60 2.09 -57.68
C MET A 1 9.84 3.15 -56.63
N SER A 2 9.32 2.99 -55.41
CA SER A 2 9.58 3.90 -54.29
C SER A 2 9.83 3.05 -53.06
N GLN A 3 11.05 3.12 -52.54
CA GLN A 3 11.49 2.31 -51.41
C GLN A 3 10.87 2.85 -50.12
N GLY A 4 10.15 1.99 -49.40
CA GLY A 4 9.67 2.25 -48.04
C GLY A 4 10.68 1.69 -47.04
N GLU A 5 11.06 2.54 -46.09
CA GLU A 5 12.08 2.31 -45.07
C GLU A 5 11.79 1.07 -44.21
N VAL A 6 12.78 0.21 -44.06
CA VAL A 6 12.75 -0.93 -43.14
C VAL A 6 12.88 -0.41 -41.70
N SER A 7 11.77 -0.46 -40.96
CA SER A 7 11.75 -0.18 -39.52
C SER A 7 12.73 -1.12 -38.81
N SER A 8 13.73 -0.54 -38.17
CA SER A 8 14.72 -1.25 -37.36
C SER A 8 14.01 -1.90 -36.17
N VAL A 9 13.73 -3.20 -36.28
CA VAL A 9 13.21 -4.02 -35.19
C VAL A 9 14.35 -4.18 -34.18
N SER A 10 14.38 -3.31 -33.17
CA SER A 10 15.27 -3.44 -32.02
C SER A 10 14.93 -4.72 -31.27
N SER A 11 15.65 -5.79 -31.59
CA SER A 11 15.58 -7.10 -30.96
C SER A 11 15.76 -6.96 -29.45
N THR A 12 14.64 -7.03 -28.72
CA THR A 12 14.64 -7.05 -27.27
C THR A 12 14.98 -8.47 -26.85
N VAL A 13 16.28 -8.78 -26.77
CA VAL A 13 16.74 -10.01 -26.14
C VAL A 13 16.28 -10.01 -24.67
N PRO A 14 15.59 -11.07 -24.20
CA PRO A 14 15.20 -11.16 -22.79
C PRO A 14 16.48 -11.20 -21.94
N SER A 15 16.64 -10.22 -21.05
CA SER A 15 17.80 -10.13 -20.16
C SER A 15 17.85 -11.34 -19.24
N THR A 16 18.95 -12.10 -19.32
CA THR A 16 19.17 -13.25 -18.45
C THR A 16 19.43 -12.78 -17.00
N PRO A 17 19.11 -13.57 -15.96
CA PRO A 17 19.33 -13.20 -14.56
C PRO A 17 20.80 -12.91 -14.22
N LEU A 18 21.74 -13.42 -15.03
CA LEU A 18 23.17 -13.14 -14.93
C LEU A 18 23.53 -11.69 -15.32
N GLU A 19 22.72 -11.05 -16.16
CA GLU A 19 22.92 -9.66 -16.62
C GLU A 19 22.41 -8.61 -15.61
N ASP A 20 21.68 -9.05 -14.58
CA ASP A 20 21.11 -8.22 -13.53
C ASP A 20 22.02 -8.08 -12.29
N ASP A 21 23.15 -8.78 -12.24
CA ASP A 21 24.08 -8.67 -11.12
C ASP A 21 24.95 -7.41 -11.24
N TRP A 22 24.46 -6.29 -10.69
CA TRP A 22 25.18 -5.03 -10.64
C TRP A 22 26.25 -4.96 -9.53
N MET A 23 26.26 -5.92 -8.59
CA MET A 23 27.17 -5.87 -7.44
C MET A 23 28.60 -6.25 -7.82
N SER A 24 28.76 -7.20 -8.76
CA SER A 24 30.06 -7.68 -9.26
C SER A 24 30.70 -6.77 -10.33
N VAL A 25 29.98 -5.76 -10.84
CA VAL A 25 30.47 -4.87 -11.89
C VAL A 25 31.44 -3.81 -11.34
N ARG A 26 32.71 -3.86 -11.77
CA ARG A 26 33.75 -2.87 -11.41
C ARG A 26 33.59 -1.50 -12.06
N ASP A 27 33.05 -1.45 -13.29
CA ASP A 27 32.87 -0.20 -14.04
C ASP A 27 31.63 0.58 -13.55
N PRO A 28 31.78 1.82 -13.04
CA PRO A 28 30.67 2.62 -12.55
C PRO A 28 29.58 2.90 -13.60
N SER A 29 29.97 3.12 -14.86
CA SER A 29 29.02 3.46 -15.93
C SER A 29 28.14 2.27 -16.29
N LYS A 30 28.73 1.07 -16.35
CA LYS A 30 28.00 -0.18 -16.60
C LYS A 30 27.08 -0.52 -15.43
N ARG A 31 27.55 -0.37 -14.19
CA ARG A 31 26.75 -0.54 -12.97
C ARG A 31 25.50 0.35 -13.01
N ARG A 32 25.65 1.63 -13.35
CA ARG A 32 24.53 2.58 -13.42
C ARG A 32 23.49 2.17 -14.46
N LYS A 33 23.91 1.66 -15.62
CA LYS A 33 23.01 1.15 -16.67
C LYS A 33 22.19 -0.05 -16.17
N ILE A 34 22.82 -0.99 -15.48
CA ILE A 34 22.14 -2.18 -14.93
C ILE A 34 21.14 -1.76 -13.83
N GLN A 35 21.54 -0.86 -12.94
CA GLN A 35 20.63 -0.32 -11.92
C GLN A 35 19.39 0.34 -12.54
N ASN A 36 19.56 1.21 -13.54
CA ASN A 36 18.43 1.85 -14.21
C ASN A 36 17.52 0.83 -14.90
N ARG A 37 18.11 -0.20 -15.53
CA ARG A 37 17.36 -1.30 -16.16
C ARG A 37 16.48 -2.03 -15.12
N ILE A 38 17.05 -2.41 -13.99
CA ILE A 38 16.33 -3.11 -12.92
C ILE A 38 15.27 -2.21 -12.29
N ALA A 39 15.60 -0.95 -12.00
CA ALA A 39 14.66 0.02 -11.44
C ALA A 39 13.46 0.22 -12.39
N GLN A 40 13.72 0.36 -13.69
CA GLN A 40 12.66 0.51 -14.69
C GLN A 40 11.78 -0.73 -14.79
N ARG A 41 12.38 -1.93 -14.74
CA ARG A 41 11.64 -3.20 -14.73
C ARG A 41 10.74 -3.28 -13.51
N ARG A 42 11.28 -3.07 -12.30
CA ARG A 42 10.51 -3.07 -11.05
C ARG A 42 9.41 -2.02 -11.02
N PHE A 43 9.68 -0.83 -11.56
CA PHE A 43 8.68 0.22 -11.69
C PHE A 43 7.51 -0.23 -12.57
N ARG A 44 7.80 -0.79 -13.75
CA ARG A 44 6.76 -1.31 -14.66
C ARG A 44 5.99 -2.49 -14.05
N GLU A 45 6.68 -3.40 -13.39
CA GLU A 45 6.06 -4.51 -12.64
C GLU A 45 5.10 -3.99 -11.57
N LYS A 46 5.55 -3.03 -10.75
CA LYS A 46 4.73 -2.44 -9.68
C LYS A 46 3.52 -1.69 -10.22
N VAL A 47 3.67 -0.94 -11.32
CA VAL A 47 2.54 -0.26 -11.97
C VAL A 47 1.52 -1.26 -12.51
N ARG A 48 1.97 -2.34 -13.15
CA ARG A 48 1.08 -3.41 -13.63
C ARG A 48 0.36 -4.08 -12.45
N GLN A 49 1.09 -4.40 -11.39
CA GLN A 49 0.55 -5.03 -10.19
C GLN A 49 -0.48 -4.14 -9.50
N GLN A 50 -0.21 -2.84 -9.34
CA GLN A 50 -1.17 -1.91 -8.74
C GLN A 50 -2.47 -1.81 -9.53
N ARG A 51 -2.37 -1.84 -10.87
CA ARG A 51 -3.56 -1.86 -11.73
C ARG A 51 -4.39 -3.12 -11.53
N GLU A 52 -3.74 -4.28 -11.53
CA GLU A 52 -4.39 -5.58 -11.30
C GLU A 52 -4.99 -5.67 -9.89
N GLU A 53 -4.29 -5.18 -8.86
CA GLU A 53 -4.79 -5.12 -7.49
C GLU A 53 -6.02 -4.21 -7.36
N ALA A 54 -6.01 -3.05 -8.02
CA ALA A 54 -7.16 -2.15 -8.04
C ALA A 54 -8.38 -2.79 -8.71
N GLU A 55 -8.17 -3.48 -9.83
CA GLU A 55 -9.24 -4.23 -10.52
C GLU A 55 -9.79 -5.37 -9.65
N ARG A 56 -8.91 -6.15 -9.00
CA ARG A 56 -9.32 -7.21 -8.08
C ARG A 56 -10.10 -6.67 -6.89
N VAL A 57 -9.69 -5.53 -6.33
CA VAL A 57 -10.41 -4.90 -5.22
C VAL A 57 -11.77 -4.39 -5.67
N ALA A 58 -11.87 -3.70 -6.80
CA ALA A 58 -13.15 -3.23 -7.33
C ALA A 58 -14.12 -4.38 -7.65
N GLU A 59 -13.63 -5.47 -8.24
CA GLU A 59 -14.43 -6.66 -8.51
C GLU A 59 -14.88 -7.32 -7.20
N ASN A 60 -13.98 -7.43 -6.22
CA ASN A 60 -14.33 -7.95 -4.91
C ASN A 60 -15.34 -7.06 -4.20
N GLU A 61 -15.20 -5.74 -4.23
CA GLU A 61 -16.21 -4.82 -3.66
C GLU A 61 -17.57 -5.01 -4.34
N ARG A 62 -17.60 -5.16 -5.67
CA ARG A 62 -18.83 -5.43 -6.42
C ARG A 62 -19.48 -6.74 -5.98
N MET A 63 -18.73 -7.84 -5.95
CA MET A 63 -19.26 -9.16 -5.59
C MET A 63 -19.55 -9.32 -4.08
N ALA A 64 -18.69 -8.75 -3.23
CA ALA A 64 -18.72 -8.94 -1.78
C ALA A 64 -19.64 -7.94 -1.07
N SER A 65 -20.13 -6.89 -1.74
CA SER A 65 -21.09 -5.94 -1.17
C SER A 65 -22.38 -6.60 -0.63
N GLY A 66 -22.71 -7.80 -1.08
CA GLY A 66 -23.82 -8.60 -0.54
C GLY A 66 -23.44 -9.97 0.04
N ALA A 67 -22.23 -10.50 -0.22
CA ALA A 67 -21.89 -11.90 0.06
C ALA A 67 -21.54 -12.20 1.54
N TYR A 68 -21.13 -11.18 2.31
CA TYR A 68 -20.76 -11.32 3.73
C TYR A 68 -21.68 -10.55 4.67
N LYS A 69 -22.93 -10.29 4.27
CA LYS A 69 -23.91 -9.67 5.17
C LYS A 69 -24.40 -10.75 6.16
N PRO A 70 -24.15 -10.62 7.48
CA PRO A 70 -24.80 -11.51 8.44
C PRO A 70 -26.32 -11.34 8.33
N PRO A 71 -27.12 -12.41 8.45
CA PRO A 71 -28.57 -12.33 8.38
C PRO A 71 -29.10 -11.37 9.44
N ASP A 72 -30.08 -10.53 9.09
CA ASP A 72 -30.75 -9.70 10.09
C ASP A 72 -31.63 -10.60 10.98
N PRO A 73 -31.82 -10.28 12.27
CA PRO A 73 -32.64 -11.09 13.17
C PRO A 73 -34.10 -11.21 12.72
N GLU A 74 -34.58 -10.28 11.88
CA GLU A 74 -35.93 -10.31 11.29
C GLU A 74 -36.03 -11.24 10.06
N ASP A 75 -34.90 -11.64 9.46
CA ASP A 75 -34.84 -12.53 8.30
C ASP A 75 -34.89 -14.02 8.70
N ILE A 76 -34.80 -14.32 10.00
CA ILE A 76 -34.82 -15.70 10.52
C ILE A 76 -36.25 -16.09 10.90
N ASP A 77 -36.76 -17.10 10.21
CA ASP A 77 -38.06 -17.70 10.49
C ASP A 77 -37.91 -18.84 11.51
N ASP A 78 -38.23 -18.55 12.77
CA ASP A 78 -38.20 -19.52 13.87
C ASP A 78 -39.44 -20.47 13.87
N SER A 79 -40.29 -20.43 12.84
CA SER A 79 -41.61 -21.09 12.82
C SER A 79 -41.59 -22.63 12.84
N ASN A 80 -40.43 -23.27 12.63
CA ASN A 80 -40.35 -24.71 12.33
C ASN A 80 -39.43 -25.53 13.25
N GLU A 81 -38.91 -24.96 14.34
CA GLU A 81 -37.75 -25.54 15.03
C GLU A 81 -38.06 -26.37 16.28
N SER A 82 -39.31 -26.42 16.73
CA SER A 82 -39.71 -27.15 17.95
C SER A 82 -40.04 -28.64 17.70
N GLY A 83 -39.10 -29.40 17.15
CA GLY A 83 -39.21 -30.87 17.03
C GLY A 83 -38.57 -31.63 18.20
N LEU A 84 -37.77 -30.96 19.03
CA LEU A 84 -37.02 -31.55 20.13
C LEU A 84 -37.74 -31.30 21.47
N PRO A 85 -37.85 -32.29 22.36
CA PRO A 85 -38.62 -32.17 23.61
C PRO A 85 -38.02 -31.18 24.61
N TRP A 86 -36.80 -30.71 24.38
CA TRP A 86 -36.12 -29.70 25.20
C TRP A 86 -36.12 -28.29 24.57
N GLY A 87 -36.78 -28.10 23.42
CA GLY A 87 -36.76 -26.86 22.65
C GLY A 87 -35.50 -26.69 21.80
N SER A 88 -35.61 -25.96 20.70
CA SER A 88 -34.47 -25.55 19.86
C SER A 88 -33.77 -24.31 20.43
N LEU A 89 -32.55 -24.06 19.96
CA LEU A 89 -31.82 -22.83 20.26
C LEU A 89 -32.45 -21.67 19.45
N ASN A 90 -32.85 -20.60 20.13
CA ASN A 90 -33.37 -19.38 19.47
C ASN A 90 -32.22 -18.59 18.83
N ILE A 91 -31.91 -18.89 17.56
CA ILE A 91 -30.79 -18.25 16.83
C ILE A 91 -31.03 -16.74 16.68
N ARG A 92 -32.28 -16.31 16.52
CA ARG A 92 -32.65 -14.88 16.51
C ARG A 92 -32.11 -14.12 17.73
N HIS A 93 -32.28 -14.68 18.93
CA HIS A 93 -31.79 -14.08 20.18
C HIS A 93 -30.25 -14.05 20.24
N VAL A 94 -29.59 -15.11 19.77
CA VAL A 94 -28.12 -15.18 19.72
C VAL A 94 -27.55 -14.09 18.81
N ILE A 95 -28.18 -13.85 17.66
CA ILE A 95 -27.76 -12.81 16.70
C ILE A 95 -28.02 -11.41 17.25
N GLU A 96 -29.20 -11.16 17.82
CA GLU A 96 -29.57 -9.85 18.39
C GLU A 96 -28.66 -9.44 19.55
N THR A 97 -28.37 -10.37 20.46
CA THR A 97 -27.46 -10.15 21.59
C THR A 97 -26.01 -9.96 21.13
N GLY A 98 -25.56 -10.73 20.13
CA GLY A 98 -24.25 -10.58 19.52
C GLY A 98 -24.07 -9.20 18.89
N ARG A 99 -25.06 -8.73 18.11
CA ARG A 99 -25.03 -7.43 17.44
C ARG A 99 -25.03 -6.26 18.42
N SER A 100 -25.86 -6.32 19.47
CA SER A 100 -25.90 -5.30 20.52
C SER A 100 -24.53 -5.15 21.22
N LYS A 101 -23.86 -6.28 21.46
CA LYS A 101 -22.52 -6.30 22.07
C LYS A 101 -21.42 -5.83 21.12
N GLU A 102 -21.51 -6.16 19.84
CA GLU A 102 -20.57 -5.69 18.81
C GLU A 102 -20.66 -4.18 18.60
N GLN A 103 -21.88 -3.61 18.54
CA GLN A 103 -22.09 -2.17 18.42
C GLN A 103 -21.50 -1.41 19.62
N ASN A 104 -21.78 -1.87 20.83
CA ASN A 104 -21.18 -1.28 22.04
C ASN A 104 -19.64 -1.34 22.04
N SER A 105 -19.06 -2.44 21.53
CA SER A 105 -17.61 -2.60 21.41
C SER A 105 -17.00 -1.68 20.34
N ARG A 106 -17.71 -1.48 19.23
CA ARG A 106 -17.32 -0.54 18.17
C ARG A 106 -17.31 0.90 18.68
N ASP A 107 -18.36 1.34 19.38
CA ASP A 107 -18.44 2.70 19.91
C ASP A 107 -17.35 2.97 20.96
N THR A 108 -17.09 1.98 21.83
CA THR A 108 -16.01 2.06 22.83
C THR A 108 -14.63 2.13 22.16
N SER A 109 -14.39 1.32 21.12
CA SER A 109 -13.10 1.27 20.42
C SER A 109 -12.85 2.49 19.52
N VAL A 110 -13.90 3.04 18.89
CA VAL A 110 -13.81 4.29 18.12
C VAL A 110 -13.53 5.47 19.05
N TYR A 111 -14.18 5.53 20.22
CA TYR A 111 -13.88 6.54 21.24
C TYR A 111 -12.43 6.44 21.76
N ALA A 112 -11.93 5.23 22.00
CA ALA A 112 -10.52 4.97 22.33
C ALA A 112 -9.55 5.27 21.17
N ALA A 113 -9.99 5.11 19.92
CA ALA A 113 -9.19 5.38 18.73
C ALA A 113 -9.18 6.85 18.29
N ALA A 114 -10.22 7.61 18.62
CA ALA A 114 -10.28 9.06 18.40
C ALA A 114 -9.48 9.83 19.47
N SER A 115 -9.49 9.32 20.71
CA SER A 115 -8.72 9.89 21.83
C SER A 115 -7.19 9.74 21.68
N LYS A 116 -6.69 8.88 20.78
CA LYS A 116 -5.26 8.83 20.38
C LYS A 116 -4.88 9.80 19.24
N ALA A 117 -5.85 10.43 18.57
CA ALA A 117 -5.61 11.31 17.42
C ALA A 117 -5.85 12.81 17.71
N GLY A 118 -6.43 13.16 18.86
CA GLY A 118 -6.64 14.54 19.30
C GLY A 118 -5.70 14.89 20.46
N GLY A 119 -4.77 15.82 20.23
CA GLY A 119 -3.58 16.01 21.05
C GLY A 119 -3.81 16.32 22.53
N SER A 120 -2.96 15.74 23.37
CA SER A 120 -2.60 16.32 24.66
C SER A 120 -1.14 15.98 24.99
N SER A 121 -0.36 17.05 25.05
CA SER A 121 1.09 17.12 25.20
C SER A 121 1.55 16.73 26.61
N ARG A 122 1.36 15.48 27.10
CA ARG A 122 1.92 15.04 28.39
C ARG A 122 2.14 13.52 28.46
N VAL A 123 3.00 12.95 27.62
CA VAL A 123 3.58 11.63 27.88
C VAL A 123 5.09 11.79 28.03
N PRO A 124 5.64 11.70 29.26
CA PRO A 124 7.08 11.75 29.46
C PRO A 124 7.64 10.39 29.01
N GLY A 125 8.25 10.32 27.83
CA GLY A 125 8.92 9.07 27.43
C GLY A 125 9.28 8.85 25.96
N LEU A 126 8.85 9.70 25.02
CA LEU A 126 9.20 9.54 23.60
C LEU A 126 9.76 10.85 22.99
N HIS A 127 10.83 11.37 23.58
CA HIS A 127 11.68 12.38 22.95
C HIS A 127 12.90 11.69 22.34
N LEU A 128 12.85 11.21 21.10
CA LEU A 128 14.07 10.72 20.44
C LEU A 128 14.10 10.87 18.91
N ILE A 129 13.13 11.52 18.25
CA ILE A 129 13.12 11.57 16.77
C ILE A 129 12.91 13.00 16.20
N ALA A 130 12.66 14.02 17.02
CA ALA A 130 12.34 15.36 16.53
C ALA A 130 13.55 16.30 16.29
N GLU A 131 14.78 15.89 16.63
CA GLU A 131 15.96 16.74 16.41
C GLU A 131 16.57 16.61 15.01
N TYR A 132 16.42 15.46 14.35
CA TYR A 132 17.06 15.22 13.04
C TYR A 132 16.40 16.01 11.90
N ALA A 133 15.16 16.46 12.07
CA ALA A 133 14.42 17.22 11.06
C ALA A 133 14.75 18.73 11.04
N ARG A 134 15.50 19.24 12.02
CA ARG A 134 15.88 20.67 12.11
C ARG A 134 17.27 21.00 11.59
N GLY A 135 18.07 19.99 11.24
CA GLY A 135 19.37 20.19 10.60
C GLY A 135 19.19 20.52 9.11
N SER A 136 19.71 21.68 8.69
CA SER A 136 19.87 22.02 7.27
C SER A 136 20.59 20.86 6.55
N PRO A 137 20.04 20.28 5.47
CA PRO A 137 20.72 19.21 4.74
C PRO A 137 22.12 19.66 4.32
N SER A 138 23.14 18.89 4.69
CA SER A 138 24.55 19.18 4.36
C SER A 138 24.80 19.35 2.85
N TRP A 139 23.92 18.81 2.02
CA TRP A 139 23.91 18.98 0.56
C TRP A 139 23.67 20.42 0.08
N LEU A 140 23.14 21.33 0.91
CA LEU A 140 23.01 22.75 0.54
C LEU A 140 24.36 23.46 0.43
N ALA A 141 25.39 23.03 1.17
CA ALA A 141 26.73 23.63 1.13
C ALA A 141 27.48 23.37 -0.20
N TRP A 142 27.04 22.39 -0.99
CA TRP A 142 27.63 22.13 -2.30
C TRP A 142 27.12 23.06 -3.40
N ARG A 143 25.92 23.63 -3.26
CA ARG A 143 25.33 24.52 -4.27
C ARG A 143 25.97 25.91 -4.30
N SER A 144 26.59 26.35 -3.21
CA SER A 144 27.27 27.65 -3.12
C SER A 144 28.67 27.68 -3.75
N ARG A 145 29.31 26.52 -3.96
CA ARG A 145 30.65 26.43 -4.57
C ARG A 145 30.66 26.57 -6.11
N LEU A 146 29.52 26.36 -6.78
CA LEU A 146 29.42 26.49 -8.24
C LEU A 146 29.17 27.92 -8.72
N ASN A 147 28.83 28.85 -7.83
CA ASN A 147 28.60 30.25 -8.21
C ASN A 147 29.82 31.18 -8.01
N GLN A 148 30.92 30.69 -7.42
CA GLN A 148 32.15 31.49 -7.24
C GLN A 148 33.13 31.42 -8.43
N THR A 149 32.95 30.50 -9.38
CA THR A 149 33.90 30.35 -10.50
C THR A 149 33.55 31.19 -11.74
N LEU A 150 32.56 32.07 -11.67
CA LEU A 150 32.15 32.97 -12.77
C LEU A 150 32.34 34.47 -12.45
N GLN A 151 33.19 34.82 -11.49
CA GLN A 151 33.50 36.23 -11.16
C GLN A 151 35.01 36.53 -11.02
N SER A 152 35.90 35.70 -11.59
CA SER A 152 37.36 35.96 -11.54
C SER A 152 38.03 36.00 -12.92
N GLN A 153 37.28 36.43 -13.94
CA GLN A 153 37.80 36.77 -15.27
C GLN A 153 37.18 38.12 -15.69
N GLU A 154 37.55 39.17 -14.96
CA GLU A 154 37.73 40.54 -15.46
C GLU A 154 38.96 41.12 -14.75
#